data_AF-A0A2W7AWE1-F1
#
_entry.id   AF-A0A2W7AWE1-F1
#
_cell.length_a   1.000
_cell.length_b   1.000
_cell.length_c   1.000
_cell.angle_alpha   90.00
_cell.angle_beta   90.00
_cell.angle_gamma   90.00
#
_symmetry.space_group_name_H-M   'P 1'
#
loop_
_entity.id
_entity.type
_entity.pdbx_description
1 polymer ?
#
loop_
_entity_poly.entity_id
_entity_poly.type
_entity_poly.pdbx_seq_one_letter_code
_entity_poly.pdbx_strand_id
1 'polypeptide(L)' 'MPAKRHPPVGKKTGRTAYIERLNCTLRQRVGRLVRKTLSFSKKLENHIGAIFFFAHHDNSSLPL' A
#
# COMPACT_ATOMS: atom_id res chain seq x y z
N MET A 1 16.22 4.25 13.66
CA MET A 1 15.97 4.90 12.34
C MET A 1 16.55 3.99 11.25
N PRO A 2 15.90 3.84 10.08
CA PRO A 2 16.43 2.99 9.00
C PRO A 2 17.78 3.52 8.50
N ALA A 3 18.75 2.63 8.27
CA ALA A 3 20.09 3.00 7.82
C ALA A 3 20.10 3.62 6.41
N LYS A 4 19.15 3.26 5.54
CA LYS A 4 18.94 3.86 4.22
C LYS A 4 17.51 4.39 4.12
N ARG A 5 17.39 5.66 3.72
CA ARG A 5 16.11 6.31 3.44
C ARG A 5 16.11 6.81 2.01
N HIS A 6 14.94 6.77 1.37
CA HIS A 6 14.77 7.34 0.05
C HIS A 6 15.00 8.86 0.12
N PRO A 7 15.79 9.47 -0.79
CA PRO A 7 16.00 10.91 -0.76
C PRO A 7 14.69 11.67 -1.04
N PRO A 8 14.43 12.79 -0.34
CA PRO A 8 13.28 13.63 -0.64
C PRO A 8 13.42 14.22 -2.06
N VAL A 9 12.28 14.46 -2.70
CA VAL A 9 12.19 15.00 -4.06
C VAL A 9 11.46 16.34 -4.05
N GLY A 10 11.84 17.26 -4.93
CA GLY A 10 11.19 18.57 -5.05
C GLY A 10 9.75 18.45 -5.56
N LYS A 11 8.87 19.36 -5.12
CA LYS A 11 7.42 19.35 -5.43
C LYS A 11 7.10 19.31 -6.93
N LYS A 12 7.92 19.96 -7.76
CA LYS A 12 7.72 20.04 -9.23
C LYS A 12 8.18 18.79 -9.99
N THR A 13 8.78 17.81 -9.32
CA THR A 13 9.33 16.62 -9.99
C THR A 13 8.27 15.58 -10.36
N GLY A 14 7.06 15.66 -9.79
CA GLY A 14 5.99 14.67 -9.98
C GLY A 14 6.28 13.29 -9.38
N ARG A 15 7.48 13.05 -8.83
CA ARG A 15 7.91 11.73 -8.34
C ARG A 15 7.12 11.23 -7.12
N THR A 16 6.52 12.12 -6.33
CA THR A 16 5.65 11.72 -5.20
C THR A 16 4.30 11.18 -5.66
N ALA A 17 3.84 11.55 -6.86
CA ALA A 17 2.54 11.16 -7.38
C ALA A 17 2.39 9.63 -7.48
N TYR A 18 3.47 8.90 -7.80
CA TYR A 18 3.45 7.45 -7.85
C TYR A 18 3.18 6.81 -6.47
N ILE A 19 3.81 7.35 -5.41
CA ILE A 19 3.62 6.87 -4.04
C ILE A 19 2.22 7.23 -3.54
N GLU A 20 1.76 8.45 -3.83
CA GLU A 20 0.41 8.91 -3.49
C GLU A 20 -0.66 8.05 -4.17
N ARG A 21 -0.47 7.74 -5.46
CA ARG A 21 -1.34 6.83 -6.22
C ARG A 21 -1.38 5.45 -5.57
N LEU A 22 -0.22 4.86 -5.28
CA LEU A 22 -0.13 3.54 -4.63
C LEU A 22 -0.87 3.53 -3.29
N ASN A 23 -0.63 4.53 -2.44
CA ASN A 23 -1.29 4.65 -1.14
C ASN A 23 -2.82 4.79 -1.28
N CYS A 24 -3.28 5.51 -2.30
CA CYS A 24 -4.70 5.64 -2.60
C CYS A 24 -5.32 4.30 -3.03
N THR A 25 -4.67 3.58 -3.94
CA THR A 25 -5.13 2.27 -4.42
C THR A 25 -5.15 1.24 -3.29
N LEU A 26 -4.11 1.19 -2.46
CA LEU A 26 -4.04 0.29 -1.31
C LEU A 26 -5.17 0.57 -0.31
N ARG A 27 -5.46 1.85 -0.02
CA ARG A 27 -6.58 2.24 0.85
C ARG A 27 -7.93 1.76 0.30
N GLN A 28 -8.14 1.89 -1.01
CA GLN A 28 -9.39 1.49 -1.65
C GLN A 28 -9.56 -0.04 -1.70
N ARG A 29 -8.48 -0.78 -1.99
CA ARG A 29 -8.53 -2.24 -2.14
C ARG A 29 -8.43 -3.00 -0.81
N VAL A 30 -7.70 -2.48 0.17
CA VAL A 30 -7.48 -3.16 1.46
C VAL A 30 -8.32 -2.52 2.57
N GLY A 31 -9.65 -2.71 2.49
CA GLY A 31 -10.61 -2.12 3.44
C GLY A 31 -10.37 -2.49 4.92
N ARG A 32 -9.68 -3.61 5.18
CA ARG A 32 -9.27 -4.05 6.53
C ARG A 32 -8.36 -3.06 7.26
N LEU A 33 -7.63 -2.21 6.53
CA LEU A 33 -6.70 -1.23 7.11
C LEU A 33 -7.37 0.13 7.43
N VAL A 34 -8.57 0.36 6.89
CA VAL A 34 -9.24 1.68 6.93
C VAL A 34 -10.39 1.69 7.94
N ARG A 35 -11.08 0.56 8.09
CA ARG A 35 -12.33 0.50 8.84
C ARG A 35 -12.16 -0.22 10.17
N LYS A 36 -12.66 0.39 11.25
CA LYS A 36 -12.87 -0.27 12.55
C LYS A 36 -14.26 -0.92 12.55
N THR A 37 -14.43 -2.01 11.81
CA THR A 37 -15.72 -2.74 11.74
C THR A 37 -15.56 -4.15 12.31
N LEU A 38 -16.65 -4.70 12.87
CA LEU A 38 -16.70 -6.08 13.36
C LEU A 38 -16.71 -7.11 12.23
N SER A 39 -16.96 -6.68 10.98
CA SER A 39 -16.97 -7.54 9.79
C SER A 39 -15.60 -8.11 9.40
N PHE A 40 -14.50 -7.59 9.98
CA PHE A 40 -13.16 -8.08 9.71
C PHE A 40 -12.52 -8.64 10.97
N SER A 41 -11.91 -9.82 10.81
CA SER A 41 -11.01 -10.38 11.83
C SER A 41 -9.84 -9.42 12.10
N LYS A 42 -9.56 -9.17 13.38
CA LYS A 42 -8.44 -8.34 13.87
C LYS A 42 -7.12 -9.10 14.00
N LYS A 43 -7.07 -10.35 13.51
CA LYS A 43 -5.86 -11.16 13.52
C LYS A 43 -4.80 -10.50 12.62
N LEU A 44 -3.58 -10.37 13.14
CA LEU A 44 -2.48 -9.71 12.44
C LEU A 44 -2.13 -10.42 11.13
N GLU A 45 -2.19 -11.75 11.13
CA GLU A 45 -1.89 -12.59 9.98
C GLU A 45 -2.82 -12.27 8.80
N ASN A 46 -4.09 -11.98 9.08
CA ASN A 46 -5.07 -11.61 8.06
C ASN A 46 -4.78 -10.23 7.45
N HIS A 47 -4.23 -9.30 8.24
CA HIS A 47 -3.81 -7.99 7.74
C HIS A 47 -2.57 -8.10 6.88
N ILE A 48 -1.57 -8.87 7.33
CA ILE A 48 -0.35 -9.17 6.57
C ILE A 48 -0.73 -9.86 5.24
N GLY A 49 -1.52 -10.92 5.29
CA GLY A 49 -1.96 -11.66 4.12
C GLY A 49 -2.72 -10.80 3.11
N ALA A 50 -3.59 -9.89 3.58
CA ALA A 50 -4.31 -8.97 2.69
C ALA A 50 -3.37 -7.99 1.96
N ILE A 51 -2.32 -7.51 2.63
CA ILE A 51 -1.30 -6.64 2.02
C ILE A 51 -0.48 -7.43 0.99
N PHE A 52 -0.05 -8.64 1.32
CA PHE A 52 0.68 -9.52 0.40
C PHE A 52 -0.14 -9.85 -0.84
N PHE A 53 -1.41 -10.23 -0.65
CA PHE A 53 -2.31 -10.53 -1.76
C PHE A 53 -2.50 -9.32 -2.68
N PHE A 54 -2.67 -8.12 -2.12
CA PHE A 54 -2.72 -6.88 -2.89
C PHE A 54 -1.43 -6.68 -3.70
N ALA A 55 -0.25 -6.79 -3.08
CA ALA A 55 1.02 -6.57 -3.74
C ALA A 55 1.27 -7.57 -4.89
N HIS A 56 0.98 -8.86 -4.68
CA HIS A 56 1.10 -9.87 -5.73
C HIS A 56 0.15 -9.61 -6.89
N HIS A 57 -1.11 -9.28 -6.60
CA HIS A 57 -2.10 -8.97 -7.63
C HIS A 57 -1.71 -7.74 -8.45
N ASP A 58 -1.28 -6.65 -7.79
CA ASP A 58 -0.87 -5.41 -8.46
C ASP A 58 0.37 -5.64 -9.34
N ASN A 59 1.37 -6.36 -8.83
CA ASN A 59 2.58 -6.68 -9.57
C ASN A 59 2.29 -7.60 -10.78
N SER A 60 1.38 -8.57 -10.64
CA SER A 60 0.99 -9.45 -11.76
C SER A 60 0.25 -8.72 -12.89
N SER A 61 -0.29 -7.54 -12.60
CA SER A 61 -1.00 -6.70 -13.58
C SER A 61 -0.06 -5.78 -14.36
N LEU A 62 1.23 -5.71 -14.00
CA LEU A 62 2.21 -4.91 -14.70
C LEU A 62 2.66 -5.61 -16.00
N PRO A 63 2.82 -4.88 -17.10
CA PRO A 63 3.41 -5.43 -18.31
C PRO A 63 4.86 -5.88 -18.05
N LEU A 64 5.27 -6.96 -18.71
CA LEU A 64 6.64 -7.48 -18.71
C LEU A 64 7.60 -6.58 -19.48
#